data_AF-A0A9E7FH22-F1
#
_entry.id   AF-A0A9E7FH22-F1
#
_cell.length_a   1.000
_cell.length_b   1.000
_cell.length_c   1.000
_cell.angle_alpha   90.00
_cell.angle_beta   90.00
_cell.angle_gamma   90.00
#
_symmetry.space_group_name_H-M   'P 1'
#
loop_
_entity.id
_entity.type
_entity.pdbx_description
1 polymer ?
#
loop_
_entity_poly.entity_id
_entity_poly.type
_entity_poly.pdbx_seq_one_letter_code
_entity_poly.pdbx_strand_id
1 'polypeptide(L)' 'MIETVLKSSNLLAALINDVFDLSKLEDGSFELEIVNFNLHAIFREVINLIKPIAAVKKLCVYDIGPRFALMCHW' A
#
# COMPACT_ATOMS: atom_id res chain seq x y z
N MET A 1 -5.91 -26.22 -3.45
CA MET A 1 -7.36 -25.96 -3.29
C MET A 1 -7.63 -24.88 -2.24
N ILE A 2 -7.20 -25.04 -0.98
CA ILE A 2 -7.35 -24.01 0.08
C ILE A 2 -6.68 -22.69 -0.30
N GLU A 3 -5.44 -22.71 -0.81
CA GLU A 3 -4.72 -21.50 -1.24
C GLU A 3 -5.47 -20.73 -2.34
N THR A 4 -6.06 -21.44 -3.31
CA THR A 4 -6.85 -20.83 -4.39
C THR A 4 -8.11 -20.18 -3.84
N VAL A 5 -8.81 -20.85 -2.93
CA VAL A 5 -10.00 -20.29 -2.26
C VAL A 5 -9.62 -19.03 -1.49
N LEU A 6 -8.55 -19.06 -0.69
CA LEU A 6 -8.08 -17.91 0.08
C LEU A 6 -7.68 -16.73 -0.82
N LYS A 7 -6.94 -16.99 -1.91
CA LYS A 7 -6.57 -15.94 -2.88
C LYS A 7 -7.81 -15.29 -3.50
N SER A 8 -8.79 -16.10 -3.92
CA SER A 8 -10.04 -15.59 -4.50
C SER A 8 -10.88 -14.81 -3.48
N SER A 9 -10.97 -15.29 -2.23
CA SER A 9 -11.68 -14.58 -1.16
C SER A 9 -11.04 -13.23 -0.84
N ASN A 10 -9.71 -13.17 -0.76
CA ASN A 10 -8.99 -11.92 -0.52
C ASN A 10 -9.17 -10.93 -1.68
N LEU A 11 -9.12 -11.41 -2.93
CA LEU A 11 -9.37 -10.58 -4.10
C LEU A 11 -10.80 -10.02 -4.08
N LEU A 12 -11.79 -10.86 -3.80
CA LEU A 12 -13.18 -10.43 -3.74
C LEU A 12 -13.40 -9.40 -2.63
N ALA A 13 -12.80 -9.60 -1.45
CA ALA A 13 -12.87 -8.64 -0.36
C ALA A 13 -12.25 -7.28 -0.74
N ALA A 14 -11.11 -7.28 -1.44
CA ALA A 14 -10.51 -6.05 -1.96
C ALA A 14 -11.43 -5.33 -2.95
N LEU A 15 -12.02 -6.05 -3.90
CA LEU A 15 -12.94 -5.47 -4.88
C LEU A 15 -14.22 -4.90 -4.24
N ILE A 16 -14.76 -5.57 -3.23
CA ILE A 16 -15.92 -5.05 -2.48
C ILE A 16 -15.56 -3.74 -1.77
N ASN A 17 -14.39 -3.68 -1.13
CA ASN A 17 -13.91 -2.45 -0.49
C ASN A 17 -13.72 -1.32 -1.51
N ASP A 18 -13.11 -1.61 -2.67
CA ASP A 18 -12.89 -0.60 -3.72
C ASP A 18 -14.21 0.01 -4.21
N VAL A 19 -15.25 -0.80 -4.42
CA VAL A 19 -16.58 -0.32 -4.83
C VAL A 19 -17.24 0.51 -3.72
N PHE A 20 -17.08 0.09 -2.47
CA PHE A 20 -17.64 0.81 -1.33
C PHE A 20 -16.96 2.16 -1.12
N ASP A 21 -15.64 2.22 -1.22
CA ASP A 21 -14.87 3.46 -1.12
C ASP A 21 -15.17 4.41 -2.28
N LEU A 22 -15.34 3.89 -3.50
CA LEU A 22 -15.80 4.68 -4.65
C LEU A 22 -17.18 5.30 -4.40
N SER A 23 -18.12 4.51 -3.87
CA SER A 23 -19.47 4.99 -3.54
C SER A 23 -19.43 6.18 -2.57
N LYS A 24 -18.55 6.11 -1.55
CA LYS A 24 -18.36 7.22 -0.59
C LYS A 24 -17.77 8.48 -1.21
N LEU A 25 -16.93 8.34 -2.23
CA LEU A 25 -16.38 9.47 -2.97
C LEU A 25 -17.45 10.13 -3.86
N GLU A 26 -18.34 9.33 -4.46
CA GLU A 26 -19.41 9.81 -5.35
C GLU A 26 -20.56 10.51 -4.60
N ASP A 27 -20.95 9.99 -3.44
CA ASP A 27 -22.02 10.58 -2.62
C ASP A 27 -21.53 11.67 -1.66
N GLY A 28 -20.22 11.93 -1.62
CA GLY A 28 -19.59 12.95 -0.80
C GLY A 28 -19.45 12.60 0.69
N SER A 29 -19.72 11.34 1.07
CA SER A 29 -19.57 10.86 2.46
C SER A 29 -18.13 10.52 2.86
N PHE A 30 -17.17 10.58 1.93
CA PHE A 30 -15.75 10.41 2.25
C PHE A 30 -15.16 11.66 2.92
N GLU A 31 -14.80 11.53 4.20
CA GLU A 31 -14.18 12.61 4.98
C GLU A 31 -12.72 12.28 5.32
N LEU A 32 -11.83 13.26 5.17
CA LEU A 32 -10.43 13.14 5.58
C LEU A 32 -10.27 13.47 7.06
N GLU A 33 -9.57 12.60 7.78
CA GLU A 33 -9.14 12.89 9.15
C GLU A 33 -7.92 13.83 9.13
N ILE A 34 -8.09 15.04 9.66
CA ILE A 34 -7.00 16.02 9.78
C ILE A 34 -6.34 15.87 11.14
N VAL A 35 -5.22 15.15 11.16
CA VAL A 35 -4.45 14.88 12.38
C VAL A 35 -2.96 15.10 12.17
N ASN A 36 -2.23 15.39 13.25
CA ASN A 36 -0.78 15.42 13.20
C ASN A 36 -0.25 13.98 13.10
N PHE A 37 0.64 13.74 12.15
CA PHE A 37 1.27 12.43 11.97
C PHE A 37 2.76 12.55 11.62
N ASN A 38 3.52 11.49 11.87
CA ASN A 38 4.93 11.44 11.52
C ASN A 38 5.11 10.92 10.08
N LEU A 39 5.29 11.86 9.14
CA LEU A 39 5.48 11.56 7.72
C LEU A 39 6.60 10.54 7.47
N HIS A 40 7.76 10.70 8.14
CA HIS A 40 8.89 9.79 7.96
C HIS A 40 8.64 8.38 8.51
N ALA A 41 7.80 8.24 9.54
CA ALA A 41 7.40 6.92 10.05
C ALA A 41 6.50 6.21 9.03
N ILE A 42 5.48 6.90 8.51
CA ILE A 42 4.54 6.35 7.52
C ILE A 42 5.28 5.92 6.25
N PHE A 43 6.17 6.77 5.70
CA PHE A 43 6.95 6.39 4.52
C PHE A 43 7.78 5.13 4.76
N ARG A 44 8.41 4.99 5.94
CA ARG A 44 9.19 3.80 6.27
C ARG A 44 8.34 2.54 6.30
N GLU A 45 7.13 2.62 6.86
CA GLU A 45 6.17 1.51 6.87
C GLU A 45 5.74 1.12 5.46
N VAL A 46 5.36 2.09 4.63
CA VAL A 46 4.96 1.88 3.23
C VAL A 46 6.10 1.24 2.43
N ILE A 47 7.33 1.74 2.57
CA ILE A 47 8.50 1.17 1.90
C ILE A 47 8.73 -0.27 2.35
N ASN A 48 8.60 -0.59 3.64
CA ASN A 48 8.75 -1.95 4.14
C ASN A 48 7.66 -2.89 3.63
N LEU A 49 6.44 -2.41 3.43
CA LEU A 49 5.34 -3.17 2.83
C LEU A 49 5.60 -3.48 1.34
N ILE A 50 6.15 -2.52 0.59
CA ILE A 50 6.34 -2.64 -0.87
C ILE A 50 7.63 -3.40 -1.22
N LYS A 51 8.69 -3.28 -0.41
CA LYS A 51 10.00 -3.94 -0.61
C LYS A 51 9.91 -5.41 -1.05
N PRO A 52 9.20 -6.32 -0.36
CA PRO A 52 9.14 -7.72 -0.76
C PRO A 52 8.49 -7.91 -2.14
N ILE A 53 7.47 -7.11 -2.46
CA ILE A 53 6.79 -7.14 -3.77
C ILE A 53 7.72 -6.66 -4.87
N ALA A 54 8.46 -5.58 -4.62
CA ALA A 54 9.44 -5.02 -5.55
C ALA A 54 10.60 -5.99 -5.80
N ALA A 55 11.10 -6.68 -4.75
CA ALA A 55 12.16 -7.68 -4.88
C ALA A 55 11.76 -8.84 -5.80
N VAL A 56 10.54 -9.38 -5.64
CA VAL A 56 10.01 -10.43 -6.53
C VAL A 56 9.93 -9.96 -7.98
N LYS A 57 9.61 -8.68 -8.19
CA LYS A 57 9.51 -8.06 -9.53
C LYS A 57 10.83 -7.49 -10.05
N LYS A 58 11.94 -7.59 -9.30
CA LYS A 58 13.24 -6.96 -9.60
C LYS A 58 13.15 -5.45 -9.85
N LEU A 59 12.33 -4.77 -9.05
CA LEU A 59 12.13 -3.32 -9.09
C LEU A 59 12.82 -2.63 -7.91
N CYS A 60 13.31 -1.41 -8.14
CA CYS A 60 13.85 -0.56 -7.08
C CYS A 60 12.74 0.27 -6.44
N VAL A 61 12.83 0.46 -5.12
CA VAL A 61 11.93 1.35 -4.37
C VAL A 61 12.79 2.45 -3.73
N TYR A 62 12.49 3.70 -4.04
CA TYR A 62 13.22 4.86 -3.53
C TYR A 62 12.46 5.47 -2.35
N ASP A 63 13.18 5.76 -1.27
CA ASP A 63 12.67 6.52 -0.12
C ASP A 63 12.98 8.01 -0.31
N ILE A 64 12.10 8.91 0.13
CA ILE A 64 12.20 10.37 -0.07
C ILE A 64 13.19 11.02 0.95
N GLY A 65 13.86 10.24 1.78
CA GLY A 65 14.82 10.72 2.78
C GLY A 65 16.25 10.92 2.25
N PRO A 66 17.09 11.76 2.90
CA PRO A 66 18.45 12.11 2.48
C PRO A 66 19.47 10.94 2.40
N ARG A 67 19.06 9.69 2.67
CA ARG A 67 19.87 8.47 2.52
C ARG A 67 19.58 7.74 1.20
N PHE A 68 19.28 8.49 0.14
CA PHE A 68 18.94 8.00 -1.21
C PHE A 68 19.98 7.03 -1.84
N ALA A 69 21.22 6.98 -1.33
CA ALA A 69 22.34 6.36 -2.04
C ALA A 69 22.62 4.87 -1.75
N LEU A 70 21.98 4.23 -0.76
CA LEU A 70 22.49 2.94 -0.25
C LEU A 70 21.64 1.69 -0.53
N MET A 71 20.51 1.79 -1.24
CA MET A 71 19.54 0.69 -1.32
C MET A 71 19.28 0.12 -2.71
N CYS A 72 20.06 0.50 -3.73
CA CYS A 72 20.03 -0.14 -5.05
C CYS A 72 21.08 -1.26 -5.25
N HIS A 73 21.79 -1.68 -4.19
CA HIS A 73 22.60 -2.89 -4.24
C HIS A 73 21.92 -4.04 -3.48
N TRP A 74 20.93 -4.64 -4.13
CA TRP A 74 20.59 -6.05 -4.03
C TRP A 74 20.39 -6.59 -5.44
#